data_AF-A0A961QRG2-F1
#
_entry.id   AF-A0A961QRG2-F1
#
_cell.length_a   1.000
_cell.length_b   1.000
_cell.length_c   1.000
_cell.angle_alpha   90.00
_cell.angle_beta   90.00
_cell.angle_gamma   90.00
#
_symmetry.space_group_name_H-M   'P 1'
#
loop_
_entity.id
_entity.type
_entity.pdbx_description
1 polymer ?
#
loop_
_entity_poly.entity_id
_entity_poly.type
_entity_poly.pdbx_seq_one_letter_code
_entity_poly.pdbx_strand_id
1 'polypeptide(L)' 'MTGLVDWATGRARMIVALVILSLAAGGYAYVNLPKEGEPDIEIPALFVSVPFPGISAEDAEKLLVRPLETELRG' A
#
# COMPACT_ATOMS: atom_id res chain seq x y z
N MET A 1 30.34 28.08 24.62
CA MET A 1 29.39 27.34 23.76
C MET A 1 29.97 26.01 23.26
N THR A 2 30.65 25.25 24.13
CA THR A 2 31.26 23.94 23.79
C THR A 2 30.63 22.78 24.55
N GLY A 3 29.73 23.04 25.51
CA GLY A 3 29.23 22.04 26.44
C GLY A 3 28.58 20.80 25.80
N LEU A 4 27.99 20.93 24.61
CA LEU A 4 27.47 19.78 23.86
C LEU A 4 28.60 18.87 23.35
N VAL A 5 29.66 19.46 22.82
CA VAL A 5 30.84 18.74 22.30
C VAL A 5 31.60 18.11 23.46
N ASP A 6 31.78 18.84 24.57
CA ASP A 6 32.43 18.35 25.79
C ASP A 6 31.66 17.19 26.43
N TRP A 7 30.33 17.24 26.38
CA TRP A 7 29.47 16.15 26.85
C TRP A 7 29.58 14.90 25.97
N ALA A 8 29.64 15.11 24.66
CA ALA A 8 29.72 14.04 23.66
C ALA A 8 31.10 13.34 23.69
N THR A 9 32.20 14.09 23.79
CA THR A 9 33.54 13.53 23.92
C THR A 9 33.71 12.74 25.21
N GLY A 10 33.14 13.19 26.33
CA GLY A 10 33.12 12.45 27.59
C GLY A 10 32.34 11.12 27.55
N ARG A 11 31.50 10.91 26.53
CA ARG A 11 30.64 9.72 26.37
C ARG A 11 30.87 9.00 25.04
N ALA A 12 32.04 9.21 24.42
CA ALA A 12 32.36 8.69 23.09
C ALA A 12 32.10 7.18 22.94
N ARG A 13 32.41 6.36 23.95
CA ARG A 13 32.15 4.90 23.93
C ARG A 13 30.66 4.56 23.80
N MET A 14 29.79 5.29 24.50
CA MET A 14 28.34 5.11 24.44
C MET A 14 27.81 5.54 23.07
N ILE A 15 28.29 6.67 22.55
CA ILE A 15 27.88 7.18 21.24
C ILE A 15 28.29 6.21 20.12
N VAL A 16 29.53 5.70 20.15
CA VAL A 16 29.99 4.71 19.18
C VAL A 16 29.17 3.42 19.26
N ALA A 17 28.86 2.94 20.47
CA ALA A 17 27.98 1.78 20.65
C ALA A 17 26.58 2.03 20.05
N LEU A 18 26.03 3.22 20.24
CA LEU A 18 24.72 3.59 19.70
C LEU A 18 24.74 3.65 18.17
N VAL A 19 25.79 4.21 17.58
CA VAL A 19 25.99 4.23 16.11
C VAL A 19 26.05 2.81 15.56
N ILE A 20 26.85 1.92 16.17
CA ILE A 20 26.95 0.52 15.74
C ILE A 20 25.58 -0.17 15.84
N LEU A 21 24.85 0.05 16.93
CA LEU A 21 23.55 -0.55 17.15
C LEU A 21 22.51 -0.04 16.14
N SER A 22 22.52 1.26 15.82
CA SER A 22 21.67 1.85 14.78
C SER A 22 21.98 1.28 13.40
N LEU A 23 23.25 1.11 13.05
CA LEU A 23 23.64 0.48 11.78
C LEU A 23 23.22 -0.99 11.71
N ALA A 24 23.37 -1.74 12.82
CA ALA A 24 22.93 -3.13 12.89
C ALA A 24 21.41 -3.25 12.77
N ALA A 25 20.65 -2.40 13.48
CA ALA A 25 19.18 -2.37 13.38
C ALA A 25 18.72 -1.98 11.97
N GLY A 26 19.35 -0.97 11.36
CA GLY A 26 19.07 -0.56 9.99
C GLY A 26 19.40 -1.66 8.96
N GLY A 27 20.54 -2.32 9.12
CA GLY A 27 20.93 -3.46 8.28
C GLY A 27 19.97 -4.64 8.43
N TYR A 28 19.56 -4.96 9.65
CA TYR A 28 18.54 -5.99 9.91
C TYR A 28 17.22 -5.64 9.22
N ALA A 29 16.73 -4.40 9.38
CA ALA A 29 15.52 -3.95 8.71
C ALA A 29 15.64 -4.03 7.18
N TYR A 30 16.78 -3.60 6.63
CA TYR A 30 17.02 -3.63 5.18
C TYR A 30 16.99 -5.03 4.59
N VAL A 31 17.53 -6.03 5.29
CA VAL A 31 17.58 -7.42 4.83
C VAL A 31 16.23 -8.12 5.01
N ASN A 32 15.51 -7.83 6.09
CA ASN A 32 14.26 -8.51 6.41
C ASN A 32 13.03 -7.86 5.79
N LEU A 33 13.12 -6.62 5.29
CA LEU A 33 11.99 -5.97 4.65
C LEU A 33 11.70 -6.65 3.31
N PRO A 34 10.55 -7.33 3.15
CA PRO A 34 10.16 -7.92 1.87
C PRO A 34 10.02 -6.80 0.84
N LYS A 35 10.68 -6.98 -0.30
CA LYS A 35 10.61 -6.05 -1.42
C LYS A 35 9.43 -6.47 -2.28
N GLU A 36 8.34 -5.73 -2.21
CA GLU A 36 7.24 -5.89 -3.16
C GLU A 36 7.69 -5.28 -4.51
N GLY A 37 7.72 -6.10 -5.56
CA GLY A 37 8.29 -5.73 -6.86
C GLY A 37 7.46 -4.69 -7.61
N GLU A 38 6.17 -4.63 -7.30
CA GLU A 38 5.18 -3.77 -7.94
C GLU A 38 4.13 -3.47 -6.86
N PRO A 39 3.69 -2.21 -6.69
CA PRO A 39 2.55 -1.94 -5.84
C PRO A 39 1.32 -2.64 -6.43
N ASP A 40 0.70 -3.55 -5.67
CA ASP A 40 -0.57 -4.15 -6.05
C ASP A 40 -1.66 -3.08 -5.91
N ILE A 41 -1.92 -2.38 -7.01
CA ILE A 41 -3.01 -1.40 -7.07
C ILE A 41 -4.28 -2.17 -7.40
N GLU A 42 -4.96 -2.66 -6.37
CA GLU A 42 -6.30 -3.22 -6.51
C GLU A 42 -7.26 -2.11 -6.98
N ILE A 43 -7.61 -2.11 -8.26
CA ILE A 43 -8.67 -1.25 -8.77
C ILE A 43 -10.00 -1.88 -8.30
N PRO A 44 -10.78 -1.22 -7.42
CA PRO A 44 -12.02 -1.80 -6.93
C PRO A 44 -13.02 -1.89 -8.09
N ALA A 45 -13.18 -3.10 -8.63
CA ALA A 45 -14.13 -3.40 -9.69
C ALA A 45 -15.23 -4.32 -9.15
N LEU A 46 -16.49 -3.92 -9.36
CA LEU A 46 -17.66 -4.74 -9.07
C LEU A 46 -18.20 -5.31 -10.38
N PHE A 47 -18.19 -6.63 -10.53
CA PHE A 47 -18.77 -7.30 -11.68
C PHE A 47 -20.19 -7.76 -11.35
N VAL A 48 -21.18 -7.25 -12.08
CA VAL A 48 -22.58 -7.68 -12.00
C VAL A 48 -22.93 -8.42 -13.29
N SER A 49 -23.39 -9.65 -13.18
CA SER A 49 -23.78 -10.50 -14.31
C SER A 49 -25.22 -10.97 -14.16
N VAL A 50 -26.04 -10.71 -15.18
CA VAL A 50 -27.46 -11.12 -15.20
C VAL A 50 -27.70 -12.02 -16.42
N PRO A 51 -27.67 -13.34 -16.26
CA PRO A 51 -27.92 -14.25 -17.38
C PRO A 51 -29.41 -14.24 -17.73
N PHE A 52 -29.73 -13.90 -18.98
CA PHE A 52 -31.07 -14.04 -19.54
C PHE A 52 -31.00 -14.72 -20.91
N PRO A 53 -31.26 -16.03 -21.02
CA PRO A 53 -31.16 -16.74 -22.29
C PRO A 53 -32.33 -16.42 -23.22
N GLY A 54 -32.04 -16.17 -24.49
CA GLY A 54 -33.04 -15.99 -25.54
C GLY A 54 -33.57 -14.56 -25.73
N ILE A 55 -33.04 -13.57 -25.00
CA ILE A 55 -33.30 -12.15 -25.26
C ILE A 55 -32.42 -11.63 -26.39
N SER A 56 -32.94 -10.69 -27.17
CA SER A 56 -32.13 -9.97 -28.17
C SER A 56 -31.12 -9.06 -27.45
N ALA A 57 -29.98 -8.78 -28.09
CA ALA A 57 -28.97 -7.88 -27.51
C ALA A 57 -29.53 -6.47 -27.26
N GLU A 58 -30.38 -5.97 -28.16
CA GLU A 58 -31.02 -4.65 -28.05
C GLU A 58 -32.02 -4.56 -26.91
N ASP A 59 -32.81 -5.62 -26.70
CA ASP A 59 -33.76 -5.66 -25.58
C ASP A 59 -33.04 -5.83 -24.25
N ALA A 60 -31.94 -6.61 -24.21
CA ALA A 60 -31.12 -6.76 -23.02
C ALA A 60 -30.50 -5.43 -22.56
N GLU A 61 -30.00 -4.62 -23.49
CA GLU A 61 -29.47 -3.29 -23.14
C GLU A 61 -30.58 -2.40 -22.55
N LYS A 62 -31.73 -2.32 -23.23
CA LYS A 62 -32.81 -1.41 -22.85
C LYS A 62 -33.52 -1.81 -21.56
N LEU A 63 -33.76 -3.11 -21.36
CA LEU A 63 -34.60 -3.63 -20.28
C LEU A 63 -33.81 -4.13 -19.08
N LEU A 64 -32.55 -4.55 -19.27
CA LEU A 64 -31.73 -5.09 -18.18
C LEU A 64 -30.60 -4.12 -17.83
N VAL A 65 -29.75 -3.75 -18.79
CA VAL A 65 -28.53 -2.97 -18.49
C VAL A 65 -28.87 -1.54 -18.06
N ARG A 66 -29.68 -0.80 -18.83
CA ARG A 66 -29.98 0.62 -18.51
C ARG A 66 -30.69 0.83 -17.18
N PRO A 67 -31.72 0.05 -16.81
CA PRO A 67 -32.34 0.19 -15.48
C PRO A 67 -31.35 -0.16 -14.37
N LEU A 68 -30.54 -1.20 -14.56
CA LEU A 68 -29.56 -1.64 -13.58
C LEU A 68 -28.47 -0.60 -13.36
N GLU A 69 -27.97 0.05 -14.43
CA GLU A 69 -27.07 1.20 -14.31
C GLU A 69 -27.73 2.40 -13.61
N THR A 70 -29.03 2.64 -13.84
CA THR A 70 -29.75 3.77 -13.25
C THR A 70 -29.92 3.59 -11.73
N GLU A 71 -30.26 2.38 -11.29
CA GLU A 71 -30.41 2.06 -9.86
C GLU A 71 -29.07 1.96 -9.12
N LEU A 72 -28.01 1.52 -9.81
CA LEU A 72 -26.66 1.41 -9.23
C LEU A 72 -25.88 2.73 -9.22
N ARG A 73 -26.34 3.77 -9.94
CA ARG A 73 -25.78 5.13 -9.99
C ARG A 73 -26.07 5.97 -8.72
N GLY A 74 -26.15 5.32 -7.55
CA GLY A 74 -26.24 6.00 -6.26
C GLY A 74 -25.08 6.92 -5.97
#